data_AF-A0A093PTQ6-F1
#
_entry.id   AF-A0A093PTQ6-F1
#
_cell.length_a   1.000
_cell.length_b   1.000
_cell.length_c   1.000
_cell.angle_alpha   90.00
_cell.angle_beta   90.00
_cell.angle_gamma   90.00
#
_symmetry.space_group_name_H-M   'P 1'
#
loop_
_entity.id
_entity.type
_entity.pdbx_description
1 polymer ?
#
loop_
_entity_poly.entity_id
_entity_poly.type
_entity_poly.pdbx_seq_one_letter_code
_entity_poly.pdbx_strand_id
1 'polypeptide(L)'
;TLGTQTDYRDGEAQTDPYSPEYIVHGGSVPELLTLATLTWGRGLPAGLEEMEIIDRAREKRAWEASLPPMDSPSNTAKRLKMMEEMERKEWAFREQEIEKLQKVRLEVLKRMLRRREENQNKVDAKRLCDYWQNRQRAREEKIKKIRHNCALMLRKLIANRKNMMGKLDRRDIIKEYTDFSSETYAPLSRIGFFPDNNFSDCYVVKNFYLNTFAGLCELEASLPDSVIQLKIKAPKPKCIITKTGFIRRSARLEAELAQVHQALLEKKDKVEEPKKPIRGPEKVEEPIPKPPTLILEKPSIEEEETELAVICLQKLLRGRAIQNMMFEGKKKRMDLIQELRTTHALQEDGQLLLKAEEQRILALQQQHESQMHKLSSMEKDLATVEGRTLANILDFLSKELVRLQQERKIHALVMLAERQRRMREAEESGRRQVEERRRQEEDEIFKQASEAGGTVGSLTIDTYLEDIILSSMQRAAEEQAREEVQRRAVEINDIAYELESRRTRLQSEEIVAELVYDFLIPEAAKSAMRERVRQSQRKHIYAAHQIIHGGTE
;
A
#
# COMPACT_ATOMS: atom_id res chain seq x y z
N THR A 1 -57.22 16.04 -1.58
CA THR A 1 -55.85 16.57 -1.64
C THR A 1 -54.90 15.39 -1.66
N LEU A 2 -54.19 15.18 -2.78
CA LEU A 2 -53.21 14.11 -2.93
C LEU A 2 -52.00 14.43 -2.05
N GLY A 3 -51.76 13.61 -1.03
CA GLY A 3 -50.57 13.71 -0.18
C GLY A 3 -49.36 13.12 -0.91
N THR A 4 -48.40 13.95 -1.26
CA THR A 4 -47.07 13.53 -1.73
C THR A 4 -46.27 13.01 -0.54
N GLN A 5 -46.08 11.70 -0.48
CA GLN A 5 -45.12 11.07 0.42
C GLN A 5 -43.74 11.17 -0.23
N THR A 6 -42.80 11.84 0.43
CA THR A 6 -41.41 11.98 -0.03
C THR A 6 -40.62 10.71 0.26
N ASP A 7 -39.87 10.21 -0.72
CA ASP A 7 -38.98 9.02 -0.62
C ASP A 7 -37.73 9.24 0.24
N TYR A 8 -37.48 10.48 0.68
CA TYR A 8 -36.37 10.83 1.55
C TYR A 8 -36.84 10.81 3.01
N ARG A 9 -36.31 9.84 3.77
CA ARG A 9 -36.48 9.76 5.21
C ARG A 9 -35.49 10.75 5.84
N ASP A 10 -35.92 11.99 6.06
CA ASP A 10 -35.12 13.01 6.74
C ASP A 10 -34.90 12.61 8.21
N GLY A 11 -33.83 11.85 8.46
CA GLY A 11 -33.42 11.44 9.81
C GLY A 11 -32.90 12.61 10.67
N GLU A 12 -32.58 13.74 10.05
CA GLU A 12 -32.07 14.95 10.72
C GLU A 12 -33.18 15.89 11.21
N ALA A 13 -34.44 15.66 10.79
CA ALA A 13 -35.61 16.43 11.23
C ALA A 13 -36.25 15.88 12.51
N GLN A 14 -35.58 14.98 13.24
CA GLN A 14 -36.07 14.44 14.50
C GLN A 14 -35.70 15.39 15.65
N THR A 15 -36.50 16.44 15.82
CA THR A 15 -36.40 17.36 16.97
C THR A 15 -36.75 16.64 18.27
N ASP A 16 -36.11 17.05 19.36
CA ASP A 16 -36.48 16.58 20.70
C ASP A 16 -37.99 16.79 20.95
N PRO A 17 -38.67 15.89 21.67
CA PRO A 17 -40.08 16.05 21.99
C PRO A 17 -40.32 17.38 22.70
N TYR A 18 -41.28 18.18 22.21
CA TYR A 18 -41.61 19.48 22.78
C TYR A 18 -42.05 19.36 24.25
N SER A 19 -41.35 20.04 25.16
CA SER A 19 -41.71 20.15 26.58
C SER A 19 -42.45 21.47 26.84
N PRO A 20 -43.75 21.46 27.21
CA PRO A 20 -44.51 22.69 27.45
C PRO A 20 -44.11 23.39 28.76
N GLU A 21 -44.31 24.71 28.81
CA GLU A 21 -44.15 25.52 30.02
C GLU A 21 -45.23 25.18 31.06
N TYR A 22 -44.87 25.19 32.36
CA TYR A 22 -45.75 24.81 33.46
C TYR A 22 -45.78 25.87 34.59
N ILE A 23 -46.88 25.93 35.34
CA ILE A 23 -47.07 26.84 36.48
C ILE A 23 -47.24 26.00 37.76
N VAL A 24 -46.41 26.23 38.77
CA VAL A 24 -46.47 25.51 40.06
C VAL A 24 -47.27 26.35 41.06
N HIS A 25 -48.33 25.77 41.63
CA HIS A 25 -49.11 26.39 42.71
C HIS A 25 -48.39 26.16 44.05
N GLY A 26 -48.30 27.19 44.89
CA GLY A 26 -47.52 27.14 46.14
C GLY A 26 -48.04 26.08 47.12
N GLY A 27 -47.18 25.15 47.51
CA GLY A 27 -47.45 24.17 48.56
C GLY A 27 -46.94 22.75 48.29
N SER A 28 -46.77 22.34 47.03
CA SER A 28 -46.14 21.06 46.69
C SER A 28 -45.42 21.11 45.34
N VAL A 29 -44.21 20.56 45.28
CA VAL A 29 -43.45 20.41 44.02
C VAL A 29 -43.83 19.05 43.42
N PRO A 30 -44.46 18.99 42.23
CA PRO A 30 -44.83 17.71 41.62
C PRO A 30 -43.60 16.87 41.25
N GLU A 31 -43.70 15.54 41.43
CA GLU A 31 -42.58 14.60 41.22
C GLU A 31 -42.00 14.68 39.81
N LEU A 32 -42.83 14.95 38.81
CA LEU A 32 -42.41 15.07 37.41
C LEU A 32 -41.37 16.18 37.18
N LEU A 33 -41.41 17.26 37.96
CA LEU A 33 -40.44 18.37 37.83
C LEU A 33 -39.07 18.00 38.36
N THR A 34 -38.99 17.06 39.29
CA THR A 34 -37.69 16.54 39.76
C THR A 34 -37.03 15.62 38.73
N LEU A 35 -37.78 15.13 37.75
CA LEU A 35 -37.31 14.30 36.64
C LEU A 35 -37.01 15.11 35.38
N ALA A 36 -37.09 16.44 35.43
CA ALA A 36 -36.84 17.32 34.29
C ALA A 36 -35.41 17.19 33.72
N THR A 37 -34.48 16.58 34.46
CA THR A 37 -33.12 16.27 33.98
C THR A 37 -33.07 15.10 32.99
N LEU A 38 -34.10 14.25 32.95
CA LEU A 38 -34.22 13.14 32.00
C LEU A 38 -34.85 13.68 30.71
N THR A 39 -34.07 13.75 29.64
CA THR A 39 -34.55 14.18 28.33
C THR A 39 -34.41 13.06 27.30
N TRP A 40 -35.10 13.16 26.17
CA TRP A 40 -34.96 12.18 25.09
C TRP A 40 -33.49 12.05 24.66
N GLY A 41 -32.98 10.83 24.58
CA GLY A 41 -31.55 10.55 24.30
C GLY A 41 -30.59 10.80 25.47
N ARG A 42 -31.04 11.43 26.56
CA ARG A 42 -30.34 11.55 27.86
C ARG A 42 -31.23 11.00 28.98
N GLY A 43 -31.45 9.69 28.89
CA GLY A 43 -32.17 8.90 29.88
C GLY A 43 -33.67 8.75 29.68
N LEU A 44 -34.15 9.01 28.46
CA LEU A 44 -35.43 8.51 27.96
C LEU A 44 -35.20 7.87 26.57
N PRO A 45 -35.80 6.70 26.28
CA PRO A 45 -36.73 5.93 27.12
C PRO A 45 -36.06 5.33 28.36
N ALA A 46 -36.79 5.35 29.48
CA ALA A 46 -36.23 5.03 30.79
C ALA A 46 -35.71 3.58 30.84
N GLY A 47 -34.41 3.42 31.12
CA GLY A 47 -33.77 2.14 31.40
C GLY A 47 -33.91 1.71 32.86
N LEU A 48 -33.36 0.54 33.19
CA LEU A 48 -33.36 0.03 34.57
C LEU A 48 -32.66 0.98 35.55
N GLU A 49 -31.53 1.57 35.14
CA GLU A 49 -30.76 2.51 35.98
C GLU A 49 -31.54 3.80 36.28
N GLU A 50 -32.30 4.31 35.31
CA GLU A 50 -33.12 5.51 35.50
C GLU A 50 -34.34 5.23 36.36
N MET A 51 -34.96 4.05 36.24
CA MET A 51 -36.02 3.64 37.17
C MET A 51 -35.49 3.49 38.60
N GLU A 52 -34.30 2.92 38.78
CA GLU A 52 -33.65 2.82 40.10
C GLU A 52 -33.37 4.21 40.72
N ILE A 53 -32.98 5.20 39.90
CA ILE A 53 -32.79 6.58 40.37
C ILE A 53 -34.13 7.21 40.80
N ILE A 54 -35.20 6.99 40.02
CA ILE A 54 -36.54 7.50 40.31
C ILE A 54 -37.09 6.90 41.62
N ASP A 55 -36.99 5.58 41.77
CA ASP A 55 -37.48 4.87 42.94
C ASP A 55 -36.71 5.28 44.19
N ARG A 56 -35.38 5.43 44.09
CA ARG A 56 -34.56 5.97 45.17
C ARG A 56 -34.93 7.41 45.54
N ALA A 57 -35.24 8.27 44.57
CA ALA A 57 -35.69 9.63 44.84
C ALA A 57 -37.03 9.64 45.60
N ARG A 58 -37.93 8.71 45.30
CA ARG A 58 -39.19 8.52 46.04
C ARG A 58 -38.96 7.99 47.44
N GLU A 59 -38.10 6.98 47.61
CA GLU A 59 -37.71 6.45 48.92
C GLU A 59 -37.10 7.55 49.80
N LYS A 60 -36.26 8.41 49.22
CA LYS A 60 -35.67 9.56 49.92
C LYS A 60 -36.75 10.54 50.40
N ARG A 61 -37.73 10.90 49.56
CA ARG A 61 -38.84 11.78 49.95
C ARG A 61 -39.73 11.16 51.03
N ALA A 62 -40.05 9.87 50.89
CA ALA A 62 -40.83 9.14 51.90
C ALA A 62 -40.10 9.10 53.24
N TRP A 63 -38.77 8.95 53.22
CA TRP A 63 -37.93 9.03 54.40
C TRP A 63 -37.85 10.45 54.98
N GLU A 64 -37.70 11.49 54.16
CA GLU A 64 -37.72 12.89 54.61
C GLU A 64 -39.04 13.25 55.31
N ALA A 65 -40.17 12.72 54.83
CA ALA A 65 -41.48 12.87 55.45
C ALA A 65 -41.61 12.15 56.81
N SER A 66 -40.81 11.11 57.05
CA SER A 66 -40.77 10.35 58.32
C SER A 66 -39.88 10.98 59.39
N LEU A 67 -39.19 12.07 59.09
CA LEU A 67 -38.28 12.73 60.04
C LEU A 67 -39.06 13.42 61.17
N PRO A 68 -38.57 13.34 62.43
CA PRO A 68 -39.24 13.99 63.54
C PRO A 68 -39.20 15.53 63.44
N PRO A 69 -40.23 16.22 63.99
CA PRO A 69 -40.31 17.68 64.01
C PRO A 69 -39.25 18.31 64.95
N MET A 70 -38.96 19.59 64.75
CA MET A 70 -37.82 20.32 65.34
C MET A 70 -38.08 20.89 66.75
N ASP A 71 -39.13 20.45 67.44
CA ASP A 71 -39.65 21.12 68.64
C ASP A 71 -38.83 20.86 69.94
N SER A 72 -37.97 19.84 69.97
CA SER A 72 -37.23 19.41 71.19
C SER A 72 -35.79 18.99 70.89
N PRO A 73 -34.80 19.27 71.78
CA PRO A 73 -33.40 18.91 71.57
C PRO A 73 -33.19 17.40 71.37
N SER A 74 -33.98 16.54 72.02
CA SER A 74 -33.94 15.09 71.82
C SER A 74 -34.39 14.68 70.41
N ASN A 75 -35.42 15.34 69.88
CA ASN A 75 -35.90 15.08 68.51
C ASN A 75 -34.90 15.57 67.46
N THR A 76 -34.25 16.72 67.69
CA THR A 76 -33.17 17.21 66.81
C THR A 76 -31.98 16.25 66.78
N ALA A 77 -31.56 15.69 67.91
CA ALA A 77 -30.48 14.71 67.98
C ALA A 77 -30.84 13.39 67.26
N LYS A 78 -32.09 12.93 67.35
CA LYS A 78 -32.59 11.77 66.59
C LYS A 78 -32.62 12.05 65.08
N ARG A 79 -33.08 13.24 64.68
CA ARG A 79 -33.09 13.68 63.28
C ARG A 79 -31.68 13.69 62.69
N LEU A 80 -30.69 14.26 63.39
CA LEU A 80 -29.29 14.29 62.94
C LEU A 80 -28.72 12.88 62.74
N LYS A 81 -28.95 11.96 63.69
CA LYS A 81 -28.51 10.57 63.55
C LYS A 81 -29.14 9.88 62.32
N MET A 82 -30.43 10.10 62.09
CA MET A 82 -31.11 9.57 60.91
C MET A 82 -30.52 10.16 59.61
N MET A 83 -30.22 11.46 59.59
CA MET A 83 -29.57 12.12 58.44
C MET A 83 -28.18 11.53 58.16
N GLU A 84 -27.33 11.41 59.18
CA GLU A 84 -25.98 10.83 59.05
C GLU A 84 -26.01 9.37 58.57
N GLU A 85 -26.97 8.57 59.05
CA GLU A 85 -27.17 7.20 58.60
C GLU A 85 -27.59 7.12 57.13
N MET A 86 -28.48 8.00 56.70
CA MET A 86 -28.90 8.06 55.30
C MET A 86 -27.79 8.57 54.39
N GLU A 87 -27.06 9.60 54.79
CA GLU A 87 -25.89 10.07 54.04
C GLU A 87 -24.88 8.95 53.85
N ARG A 88 -24.55 8.18 54.91
CA ARG A 88 -23.65 7.03 54.80
C ARG A 88 -24.14 5.98 53.80
N LYS A 89 -25.45 5.70 53.76
CA LYS A 89 -26.04 4.77 52.77
C LYS A 89 -25.94 5.35 51.36
N GLU A 90 -26.18 6.65 51.18
CA GLU A 90 -26.06 7.31 49.88
C GLU A 90 -24.62 7.34 49.37
N TRP A 91 -23.65 7.56 50.25
CA TRP A 91 -22.22 7.50 49.97
C TRP A 91 -21.79 6.09 49.56
N ALA A 92 -22.21 5.07 50.32
CA ALA A 92 -21.90 3.67 50.00
C ALA A 92 -22.45 3.25 48.63
N PHE A 93 -23.65 3.71 48.27
CA PHE A 93 -24.22 3.44 46.95
C PHE A 93 -23.42 4.13 45.82
N ARG A 94 -23.07 5.41 45.98
CA ARG A 94 -22.22 6.13 45.01
C ARG A 94 -20.85 5.45 44.84
N GLU A 95 -20.27 4.96 45.94
CA GLU A 95 -19.01 4.24 45.91
C GLU A 95 -19.13 2.92 45.11
N GLN A 96 -20.24 2.19 45.25
CA GLN A 96 -20.51 1.00 44.44
C GLN A 96 -20.68 1.32 42.94
N GLU A 97 -21.35 2.42 42.58
CA GLU A 97 -21.46 2.86 41.18
C GLU A 97 -20.09 3.20 40.59
N ILE A 98 -19.27 3.94 41.34
CA ILE A 98 -17.90 4.27 40.95
C ILE A 98 -17.10 2.99 40.77
N GLU A 99 -17.22 2.02 41.68
CA GLU A 99 -16.54 0.73 41.58
C GLU A 99 -16.97 -0.06 40.34
N LYS A 100 -18.27 -0.11 40.02
CA LYS A 100 -18.80 -0.73 38.79
C LYS A 100 -18.19 -0.07 37.54
N LEU A 101 -18.19 1.26 37.47
CA LEU A 101 -17.59 2.00 36.35
C LEU A 101 -16.08 1.76 36.24
N GLN A 102 -15.37 1.71 37.37
CA GLN A 102 -13.94 1.41 37.40
C GLN A 102 -13.65 -0.03 36.94
N LYS A 103 -14.48 -1.01 37.33
CA LYS A 103 -14.38 -2.40 36.85
C LYS A 103 -14.53 -2.47 35.34
N VAL A 104 -15.55 -1.82 34.77
CA VAL A 104 -15.75 -1.76 33.31
C VAL A 104 -14.56 -1.10 32.60
N ARG A 105 -14.05 0.03 33.11
CA ARG A 105 -12.85 0.69 32.57
C ARG A 105 -11.63 -0.21 32.62
N LEU A 106 -11.44 -0.93 33.73
CA LEU A 106 -10.31 -1.84 33.93
C LEU A 106 -10.39 -3.05 32.99
N GLU A 107 -11.59 -3.57 32.70
CA GLU A 107 -11.79 -4.61 31.69
C GLU A 107 -11.46 -4.14 30.28
N VAL A 108 -11.86 -2.91 29.91
CA VAL A 108 -11.46 -2.29 28.65
C VAL A 108 -9.93 -2.18 28.58
N LEU A 109 -9.28 -1.67 29.64
CA LEU A 109 -7.81 -1.57 29.70
C LEU A 109 -7.12 -2.92 29.56
N LYS A 110 -7.60 -3.96 30.26
CA LYS A 110 -7.09 -5.33 30.13
C LYS A 110 -7.18 -5.83 28.69
N ARG A 111 -8.31 -5.59 28.01
CA ARG A 111 -8.48 -5.94 26.59
C ARG A 111 -7.49 -5.19 25.69
N MET A 112 -7.27 -3.90 25.94
CA MET A 112 -6.31 -3.10 25.17
C MET A 112 -4.86 -3.58 25.38
N LEU A 113 -4.48 -3.94 26.61
CA LEU A 113 -3.16 -4.50 26.91
C LEU A 113 -2.95 -5.84 26.22
N ARG A 114 -3.94 -6.75 26.26
CA ARG A 114 -3.87 -8.03 25.52
C ARG A 114 -3.68 -7.81 24.02
N ARG A 115 -4.45 -6.91 23.42
CA ARG A 115 -4.30 -6.56 21.99
C ARG A 115 -2.90 -6.03 21.67
N ARG A 116 -2.34 -5.18 22.54
CA ARG A 116 -0.97 -4.66 22.38
C ARG A 116 0.06 -5.79 22.43
N GLU A 117 -0.06 -6.69 23.40
CA GLU A 117 0.84 -7.82 23.57
C GLU A 117 0.75 -8.82 22.42
N GLU A 118 -0.46 -9.15 21.95
CA GLU A 118 -0.68 -9.96 20.75
C GLU A 118 -0.02 -9.33 19.51
N ASN A 119 -0.13 -8.02 19.35
CA ASN A 119 0.50 -7.31 18.24
C ASN A 119 2.03 -7.34 18.34
N GLN A 120 2.59 -7.18 19.54
CA GLN A 120 4.03 -7.34 19.78
C GLN A 120 4.49 -8.76 19.46
N ASN A 121 3.78 -9.77 19.96
CA ASN A 121 4.07 -11.19 19.71
C ASN A 121 4.03 -11.52 18.21
N LYS A 122 3.09 -10.95 17.44
CA LYS A 122 3.04 -11.10 15.98
C LYS A 122 4.26 -10.50 15.30
N VAL A 123 4.73 -9.33 15.75
CA VAL A 123 5.94 -8.69 15.21
C VAL A 123 7.18 -9.50 15.54
N ASP A 124 7.31 -9.98 16.77
CA ASP A 124 8.46 -10.77 17.20
C ASP A 124 8.48 -12.15 16.54
N ALA A 125 7.33 -12.79 16.35
CA ALA A 125 7.21 -14.01 15.56
C ALA A 125 7.70 -13.81 14.11
N LYS A 126 7.32 -12.70 13.45
CA LYS A 126 7.82 -12.36 12.11
C LYS A 126 9.33 -12.19 12.09
N ARG A 127 9.89 -11.44 13.05
CA ARG A 127 11.35 -11.25 13.17
C ARG A 127 12.08 -12.58 13.35
N LEU A 128 11.53 -13.48 14.17
CA LEU A 128 12.07 -14.82 14.36
C LEU A 128 12.00 -15.66 13.08
N CYS A 129 10.88 -15.60 12.35
CA CYS A 129 10.73 -16.25 11.05
C CYS A 129 11.76 -15.74 10.04
N ASP A 130 11.94 -14.43 9.92
CA ASP A 130 12.91 -13.82 8.99
C ASP A 130 14.34 -14.25 9.34
N TYR A 131 14.69 -14.20 10.62
CA TYR A 131 15.99 -14.66 11.10
C TYR A 131 16.23 -16.15 10.82
N TRP A 132 15.22 -16.98 11.06
CA TRP A 132 15.26 -18.41 10.78
C TRP A 132 15.42 -18.69 9.28
N GLN A 133 14.66 -18.01 8.42
CA GLN A 133 14.75 -18.13 6.96
C GLN A 133 16.14 -17.71 6.44
N ASN A 134 16.69 -16.61 6.95
CA ASN A 134 18.04 -16.17 6.60
C ASN A 134 19.10 -17.21 6.97
N ARG A 135 19.00 -17.76 8.18
CA ARG A 135 19.92 -18.80 8.66
C ARG A 135 19.76 -20.10 7.88
N GLN A 136 18.54 -20.44 7.48
CA GLN A 136 18.25 -21.60 6.65
C GLN A 136 18.83 -21.44 5.24
N ARG A 137 18.67 -20.28 4.59
CA ARG A 137 19.29 -19.98 3.30
C ARG A 137 20.82 -20.08 3.36
N ALA A 138 21.44 -19.49 4.38
CA ALA A 138 22.89 -19.59 4.57
C ALA A 138 23.35 -21.04 4.80
N ARG A 139 22.55 -21.87 5.49
CA ARG A 139 22.80 -23.30 5.66
C ARG A 139 22.69 -24.04 4.32
N GLU A 140 21.66 -23.77 3.53
CA GLU A 140 21.45 -24.37 2.21
C GLU A 140 22.57 -24.03 1.23
N GLU A 141 23.06 -22.80 1.23
CA GLU A 141 24.23 -22.40 0.43
C GLU A 141 25.49 -23.18 0.82
N LYS A 142 25.73 -23.38 2.12
CA LYS A 142 26.83 -24.24 2.61
C LYS A 142 26.64 -25.68 2.15
N ILE A 143 25.43 -26.22 2.24
CA ILE A 143 25.11 -27.58 1.76
C ILE A 143 25.34 -27.68 0.25
N LYS A 144 24.93 -26.68 -0.55
CA LYS A 144 25.19 -26.63 -2.00
C LYS A 144 26.68 -26.66 -2.31
N LYS A 145 27.49 -25.87 -1.59
CA LYS A 145 28.96 -25.88 -1.71
C LYS A 145 29.54 -27.26 -1.37
N ILE A 146 29.08 -27.90 -0.28
CA ILE A 146 29.51 -29.25 0.09
C ILE A 146 29.14 -30.26 -1.00
N ARG A 147 27.89 -30.25 -1.48
CA ARG A 147 27.43 -31.16 -2.55
C ARG A 147 28.24 -30.96 -3.83
N HIS A 148 28.51 -29.72 -4.23
CA HIS A 148 29.35 -29.42 -5.38
C HIS A 148 30.77 -29.95 -5.20
N ASN A 149 31.38 -29.73 -4.04
CA ASN A 149 32.70 -30.26 -3.71
C ASN A 149 32.71 -31.79 -3.71
N CYS A 150 31.70 -32.44 -3.15
CA CYS A 150 31.55 -33.90 -3.21
C CYS A 150 31.47 -34.39 -4.66
N ALA A 151 30.66 -33.76 -5.51
CA ALA A 151 30.54 -34.12 -6.92
C ALA A 151 31.85 -33.89 -7.71
N LEU A 152 32.60 -32.82 -7.40
CA LEU A 152 33.92 -32.58 -7.96
C LEU A 152 34.92 -33.65 -7.50
N MET A 153 34.95 -33.98 -6.21
CA MET A 153 35.85 -34.99 -5.66
C MET A 153 35.53 -36.38 -6.19
N LEU A 154 34.25 -36.74 -6.30
CA LEU A 154 33.82 -37.99 -6.94
C LEU A 154 34.26 -38.06 -8.40
N ARG A 155 34.11 -36.97 -9.18
CA ARG A 155 34.61 -36.92 -10.57
C ARG A 155 36.12 -37.10 -10.64
N LYS A 156 36.87 -36.42 -9.77
CA LYS A 156 38.34 -36.59 -9.67
C LYS A 156 38.72 -38.02 -9.30
N LEU A 157 38.03 -38.62 -8.33
CA LEU A 157 38.26 -40.01 -7.92
C LEU A 157 37.96 -40.99 -9.06
N ILE A 158 36.88 -40.79 -9.82
CA ILE A 158 36.56 -41.63 -10.99
C ILE A 158 37.65 -41.48 -12.06
N ALA A 159 38.12 -40.26 -12.33
CA ALA A 159 39.21 -40.03 -13.29
C ALA A 159 40.52 -40.68 -12.81
N ASN A 160 40.90 -40.51 -11.55
CA ASN A 160 42.07 -41.16 -10.95
C ASN A 160 41.95 -42.69 -10.97
N ARG A 161 40.73 -43.23 -10.78
CA ARG A 161 40.46 -44.66 -10.86
C ARG A 161 40.69 -45.24 -12.26
N LYS A 162 40.49 -44.45 -13.32
CA LYS A 162 40.85 -44.87 -14.68
C LYS A 162 42.37 -45.04 -14.82
N ASN A 163 43.16 -44.19 -14.16
CA ASN A 163 44.63 -44.17 -14.22
C ASN A 163 45.29 -44.49 -12.86
N MET A 164 44.85 -45.55 -12.17
CA MET A 164 45.35 -45.91 -10.82
C MET A 164 46.86 -46.13 -10.76
N MET A 165 47.47 -46.63 -11.84
CA MET A 165 48.89 -46.95 -11.92
C MET A 165 49.76 -45.75 -12.33
N GLY A 166 49.15 -44.59 -12.64
CA GLY A 166 49.88 -43.38 -13.07
C GLY A 166 50.65 -43.54 -14.38
N LYS A 167 50.42 -44.61 -15.14
CA LYS A 167 51.07 -44.85 -16.42
C LYS A 167 50.49 -43.87 -17.45
N LEU A 168 51.38 -43.16 -18.15
CA LEU A 168 50.99 -42.37 -19.31
C LEU A 168 50.65 -43.34 -20.44
N ASP A 169 49.39 -43.35 -20.87
CA ASP A 169 48.98 -44.13 -22.03
C ASP A 169 49.62 -43.53 -23.29
N ARG A 170 50.14 -44.41 -24.16
CA ARG A 170 50.69 -43.99 -25.45
C ARG A 170 49.54 -43.49 -26.33
N ARG A 171 49.76 -42.40 -27.06
CA ARG A 171 48.75 -41.73 -27.88
C ARG A 171 48.25 -42.67 -29.00
N ASP A 172 46.98 -43.04 -28.97
CA ASP A 172 46.33 -43.87 -29.99
C ASP A 172 45.73 -42.97 -31.08
N ILE A 173 46.50 -42.69 -32.14
CA ILE A 173 46.09 -41.81 -33.25
C ILE A 173 44.74 -42.26 -33.84
N ILE A 174 44.55 -43.56 -34.06
CA ILE A 174 43.32 -44.08 -34.66
C ILE A 174 42.11 -43.74 -33.79
N LYS A 175 42.21 -43.88 -32.45
CA LYS A 175 41.11 -43.57 -31.53
C LYS A 175 40.80 -42.08 -31.47
N GLU A 176 41.83 -41.23 -31.54
CA GLU A 176 41.63 -39.77 -31.56
C GLU A 176 40.88 -39.33 -32.82
N TYR A 177 41.21 -39.90 -33.98
CA TYR A 177 40.51 -39.55 -35.23
C TYR A 177 39.11 -40.17 -35.34
N THR A 178 38.79 -41.23 -34.58
CA THR A 178 37.42 -41.76 -34.47
C THR A 178 36.56 -40.94 -33.51
N ASP A 179 37.15 -40.37 -32.46
CA ASP A 179 36.43 -39.57 -31.46
C ASP A 179 36.45 -38.08 -31.84
N PHE A 180 35.32 -37.55 -32.33
CA PHE A 180 35.20 -36.13 -32.68
C PHE A 180 35.37 -35.17 -31.50
N SER A 181 35.25 -35.65 -30.26
CA SER A 181 35.54 -34.87 -29.05
C SER A 181 37.01 -34.89 -28.65
N SER A 182 37.87 -35.55 -29.42
CA SER A 182 39.30 -35.61 -29.13
C SER A 182 39.99 -34.27 -29.38
N GLU A 183 41.22 -34.14 -28.89
CA GLU A 183 42.03 -32.94 -29.04
C GLU A 183 42.39 -32.61 -30.50
N THR A 184 42.27 -33.57 -31.42
CA THR A 184 42.56 -33.35 -32.86
C THR A 184 41.50 -32.48 -33.53
N TYR A 185 40.23 -32.66 -33.19
CA TYR A 185 39.12 -31.87 -33.74
C TYR A 185 38.70 -30.72 -32.82
N ALA A 186 38.74 -30.94 -31.51
CA ALA A 186 38.32 -29.98 -30.49
C ALA A 186 39.44 -29.74 -29.47
N PRO A 187 40.52 -29.04 -29.88
CA PRO A 187 41.64 -28.75 -28.98
C PRO A 187 41.21 -27.87 -27.81
N LEU A 188 41.64 -28.23 -26.61
CA LEU A 188 41.42 -27.40 -25.42
C LEU A 188 42.36 -26.20 -25.44
N SER A 189 41.84 -25.00 -25.13
CA SER A 189 42.61 -23.75 -25.16
C SER A 189 43.88 -23.76 -24.31
N ARG A 190 43.89 -24.52 -23.20
CA ARG A 190 45.07 -24.69 -22.33
C ARG A 190 46.27 -25.36 -23.02
N ILE A 191 46.05 -26.04 -24.15
CA ILE A 191 47.10 -26.69 -24.96
C ILE A 191 47.81 -25.64 -25.85
N GLY A 192 47.17 -24.50 -26.10
CA GLY A 192 47.70 -23.42 -26.94
C GLY A 192 47.61 -23.69 -28.45
N PHE A 193 46.93 -24.77 -28.86
CA PHE A 193 46.71 -25.07 -30.28
C PHE A 193 45.40 -24.43 -30.74
N PHE A 194 45.52 -23.38 -31.55
CA PHE A 194 44.41 -22.65 -32.16
C PHE A 194 44.49 -22.82 -33.68
N PRO A 195 43.66 -23.69 -34.29
CA PRO A 195 43.72 -23.95 -35.73
C PRO A 195 43.44 -22.69 -36.57
N ASP A 196 42.61 -21.77 -36.06
CA ASP A 196 42.11 -20.62 -36.82
C ASP A 196 43.06 -19.40 -36.83
N ASN A 197 43.99 -19.28 -35.87
CA ASN A 197 44.70 -18.02 -35.65
C ASN A 197 45.93 -17.80 -36.55
N ASN A 198 46.60 -18.86 -37.03
CA ASN A 198 47.89 -18.71 -37.72
C ASN A 198 47.96 -19.30 -39.14
N PHE A 199 47.02 -20.15 -39.55
CA PHE A 199 47.12 -20.88 -40.82
C PHE A 199 46.15 -20.41 -41.90
N SER A 200 45.11 -19.65 -41.56
CA SER A 200 44.14 -19.13 -42.52
C SER A 200 44.77 -18.13 -43.49
N ASP A 201 45.58 -17.18 -43.01
CA ASP A 201 46.21 -16.17 -43.88
C ASP A 201 47.47 -16.67 -44.60
N CYS A 202 48.18 -17.67 -44.06
CA CYS A 202 49.44 -18.15 -44.62
C CYS A 202 49.27 -19.01 -45.89
N TYR A 203 48.11 -19.66 -46.08
CA TYR A 203 47.85 -20.54 -47.22
C TYR A 203 46.87 -19.95 -48.25
N VAL A 204 46.34 -18.74 -48.02
CA VAL A 204 45.54 -18.05 -49.04
C VAL A 204 46.50 -17.46 -50.08
N VAL A 205 46.76 -18.24 -51.12
CA VAL A 205 47.57 -17.83 -52.27
C VAL A 205 46.79 -16.77 -53.08
N LYS A 206 46.90 -15.50 -52.69
CA LYS A 206 46.44 -14.35 -53.49
C LYS A 206 47.49 -14.04 -54.55
N ASN A 207 47.49 -14.79 -55.64
CA ASN A 207 48.43 -14.54 -56.73
C ASN A 207 47.88 -13.47 -57.69
N PHE A 208 48.53 -12.31 -57.75
CA PHE A 208 48.15 -11.20 -58.65
C PHE A 208 48.13 -11.63 -60.12
N TYR A 209 48.94 -12.62 -60.48
CA TYR A 209 49.06 -13.12 -61.85
C TYR A 209 47.85 -13.94 -62.30
N LEU A 210 47.01 -14.46 -61.39
CA LEU A 210 45.82 -15.26 -61.75
C LEU A 210 44.62 -14.40 -62.19
N ASN A 211 44.60 -13.11 -61.80
CA ASN A 211 43.45 -12.23 -62.05
C ASN A 211 43.52 -11.51 -63.41
N THR A 212 44.69 -11.48 -64.04
CA THR A 212 44.93 -10.73 -65.28
C THR A 212 45.46 -11.66 -66.35
N PHE A 213 44.96 -11.55 -67.58
CA PHE A 213 45.46 -12.36 -68.70
C PHE A 213 46.97 -12.20 -68.92
N ALA A 214 47.49 -10.98 -68.83
CA ALA A 214 48.93 -10.71 -68.90
C ALA A 214 49.72 -11.48 -67.83
N GLY A 215 49.18 -11.57 -66.61
CA GLY A 215 49.79 -12.33 -65.53
C GLY A 215 49.77 -13.84 -65.76
N LEU A 216 48.74 -14.38 -66.39
CA LEU A 216 48.69 -15.80 -66.78
C LEU A 216 49.76 -16.11 -67.83
N CYS A 217 49.99 -15.22 -68.80
CA CYS A 217 51.05 -15.38 -69.79
C CYS A 217 52.46 -15.32 -69.16
N GLU A 218 52.67 -14.45 -68.16
CA GLU A 218 53.92 -14.39 -67.40
C GLU A 218 54.14 -15.66 -66.57
N LEU A 219 53.07 -16.21 -65.97
CA LEU A 219 53.14 -17.49 -65.26
C LEU A 219 53.45 -18.65 -66.22
N GLU A 220 52.80 -18.70 -67.38
CA GLU A 220 53.08 -19.69 -68.42
C GLU A 220 54.54 -19.62 -68.88
N ALA A 221 55.06 -18.41 -69.12
CA ALA A 221 56.46 -18.20 -69.51
C ALA A 221 57.47 -18.55 -68.40
N SER A 222 57.07 -18.44 -67.13
CA SER A 222 57.91 -18.81 -65.98
C SER A 222 58.01 -20.33 -65.75
N LEU A 223 57.08 -21.11 -66.30
CA LEU A 223 57.09 -22.56 -66.19
C LEU A 223 58.10 -23.13 -67.20
N PRO A 224 58.99 -24.04 -66.78
CA PRO A 224 59.93 -24.66 -67.70
C PRO A 224 59.19 -25.50 -68.74
N ASP A 225 59.70 -25.50 -69.98
CA ASP A 225 59.15 -26.24 -71.13
C ASP A 225 58.85 -27.72 -70.85
N SER A 226 59.49 -28.34 -69.84
CA SER A 226 59.21 -29.71 -69.40
C SER A 226 57.80 -29.92 -68.83
N VAL A 227 57.15 -28.86 -68.34
CA VAL A 227 55.79 -28.91 -67.77
C VAL A 227 54.74 -28.72 -68.88
N ILE A 228 55.04 -27.89 -69.87
CA ILE A 228 54.13 -27.53 -70.97
C ILE A 228 54.24 -28.51 -72.14
N GLN A 229 55.43 -29.05 -72.42
CA GLN A 229 55.66 -29.98 -73.53
C GLN A 229 55.83 -31.42 -73.02
N LEU A 230 54.97 -32.32 -73.50
CA LEU A 230 55.07 -33.75 -73.24
C LEU A 230 56.32 -34.35 -73.91
N LYS A 231 57.39 -34.53 -73.14
CA LYS A 231 58.56 -35.31 -73.57
C LYS A 231 58.23 -36.80 -73.49
N ILE A 232 57.58 -37.33 -74.52
CA ILE A 232 57.42 -38.79 -74.69
C ILE A 232 58.80 -39.37 -75.03
N LYS A 233 59.53 -39.82 -74.00
CA LYS A 233 60.71 -40.67 -74.19
C LYS A 233 60.25 -42.12 -74.20
N ALA A 234 60.31 -42.77 -75.36
CA ALA A 234 60.18 -44.23 -75.42
C ALA A 234 61.20 -44.85 -74.44
N PRO A 235 60.81 -45.81 -73.59
CA PRO A 235 61.73 -46.40 -72.62
C PRO A 235 62.92 -46.99 -73.38
N LYS A 236 64.12 -46.50 -73.09
CA LYS A 236 65.35 -47.09 -73.64
C LYS A 236 65.38 -48.56 -73.23
N PRO A 237 65.68 -49.50 -74.16
CA PRO A 237 65.76 -50.91 -73.80
C PRO A 237 66.73 -51.05 -72.62
N LYS A 238 66.28 -51.69 -71.54
CA LYS A 238 67.13 -51.94 -70.38
C LYS A 238 68.34 -52.72 -70.88
N CYS A 239 69.54 -52.16 -70.78
CA CYS A 239 70.75 -52.91 -71.13
C CYS A 239 70.84 -54.13 -70.20
N ILE A 240 70.57 -55.31 -70.76
CA ILE A 240 70.57 -56.61 -70.09
C ILE A 240 71.98 -56.93 -69.55
N ILE A 241 73.00 -56.38 -70.22
CA ILE A 241 74.41 -56.68 -70.01
C ILE A 241 75.14 -55.44 -69.46
N THR A 242 75.92 -55.63 -68.40
CA THR A 242 76.87 -54.62 -67.90
C THR A 242 78.04 -54.46 -68.87
N LYS A 243 78.77 -53.33 -68.82
CA LYS A 243 79.94 -53.09 -69.70
C LYS A 243 80.99 -54.22 -69.66
N THR A 244 80.98 -55.05 -68.61
CA THR A 244 81.87 -56.20 -68.37
C THR A 244 81.26 -57.56 -68.76
N GLY A 245 80.12 -57.59 -69.45
CA GLY A 245 79.52 -58.84 -69.97
C GLY A 245 78.56 -59.56 -69.01
N PHE A 246 78.41 -59.11 -67.75
CA PHE A 246 77.55 -59.78 -66.76
C PHE A 246 76.09 -59.29 -66.81
N ILE A 247 75.15 -60.22 -66.59
CA ILE A 247 73.71 -59.94 -66.52
C ILE A 247 73.39 -59.16 -65.24
N ARG A 248 72.70 -58.01 -65.39
CA ARG A 248 72.25 -57.18 -64.26
C ARG A 248 71.19 -57.90 -63.42
N ARG A 249 71.14 -57.63 -62.10
CA ARG A 249 70.21 -58.28 -61.14
C ARG A 249 68.74 -58.20 -61.59
N SER A 250 68.31 -57.08 -62.16
CA SER A 250 66.95 -56.90 -62.69
C SER A 250 66.63 -57.77 -63.89
N ALA A 251 67.64 -58.20 -64.65
CA ALA A 251 67.51 -59.01 -65.87
C ALA A 251 67.86 -60.50 -65.63
N ARG A 252 68.30 -60.89 -64.41
CA ARG A 252 68.55 -62.29 -64.05
C ARG A 252 67.27 -63.11 -64.10
N LEU A 253 66.17 -62.57 -63.54
CA LEU A 253 64.87 -63.23 -63.58
C LEU A 253 64.38 -63.40 -65.02
N GLU A 254 64.57 -62.41 -65.90
CA GLU A 254 64.21 -62.52 -67.31
C GLU A 254 65.05 -63.57 -68.06
N ALA A 255 66.36 -63.67 -67.76
CA ALA A 255 67.23 -64.71 -68.33
C ALA A 255 66.91 -66.11 -67.79
N GLU A 256 66.64 -66.24 -66.48
CA GLU A 256 66.17 -67.48 -65.86
C GLU A 256 64.81 -67.89 -66.43
N LEU A 257 63.87 -66.96 -66.61
CA LEU A 257 62.59 -67.22 -67.27
C LEU A 257 62.77 -67.63 -68.73
N ALA A 258 63.70 -67.04 -69.46
CA ALA A 258 64.01 -67.46 -70.83
C ALA A 258 64.61 -68.88 -70.89
N GLN A 259 65.51 -69.23 -69.96
CA GLN A 259 66.06 -70.58 -69.82
C GLN A 259 64.98 -71.59 -69.40
N VAL A 260 64.11 -71.22 -68.46
CA VAL A 260 62.97 -72.04 -68.04
C VAL A 260 61.99 -72.21 -69.18
N HIS A 261 61.70 -71.16 -69.95
CA HIS A 261 60.83 -71.22 -71.12
C HIS A 261 61.41 -72.13 -72.21
N GLN A 262 62.71 -72.06 -72.50
CA GLN A 262 63.39 -72.99 -73.39
C GLN A 262 63.34 -74.42 -72.86
N ALA A 263 63.64 -74.64 -71.58
CA ALA A 263 63.54 -75.96 -70.95
C ALA A 263 62.11 -76.51 -70.94
N LEU A 264 61.08 -75.65 -70.84
CA LEU A 264 59.67 -76.04 -70.93
C LEU A 264 59.25 -76.37 -72.36
N LEU A 265 59.75 -75.65 -73.37
CA LEU A 265 59.55 -76.00 -74.78
C LEU A 265 60.22 -77.34 -75.11
N GLU A 266 61.48 -77.51 -74.71
CA GLU A 266 62.22 -78.78 -74.90
C GLU A 266 61.59 -79.97 -74.15
N LYS A 267 60.94 -79.73 -73.00
CA LYS A 267 60.17 -80.74 -72.26
C LYS A 267 58.79 -81.00 -72.87
N LYS A 268 58.14 -79.98 -73.45
CA LYS A 268 56.86 -80.14 -74.18
C LYS A 268 57.03 -81.01 -75.42
N ASP A 269 58.16 -80.91 -76.10
CA ASP A 269 58.43 -81.68 -77.32
C ASP A 269 58.90 -83.13 -77.03
N LYS A 270 59.09 -83.53 -75.76
CA LYS A 270 59.74 -84.82 -75.39
C LYS A 270 59.01 -85.71 -74.37
N VAL A 271 57.75 -85.46 -73.98
CA VAL A 271 57.08 -86.30 -72.97
C VAL A 271 55.61 -86.61 -73.29
N GLU A 272 55.31 -87.89 -73.52
CA GLU A 272 53.98 -88.50 -73.35
C GLU A 272 53.55 -88.45 -71.87
N GLU A 273 52.29 -88.10 -71.59
CA GLU A 273 51.75 -87.94 -70.24
C GLU A 273 51.78 -89.23 -69.39
N PRO A 274 52.45 -89.26 -68.21
CA PRO A 274 52.27 -90.32 -67.23
C PRO A 274 51.23 -89.95 -66.15
N LYS A 275 50.45 -90.96 -65.75
CA LYS A 275 49.35 -90.92 -64.76
C LYS A 275 49.83 -90.59 -63.33
N LYS A 276 48.96 -89.92 -62.56
CA LYS A 276 49.15 -89.51 -61.15
C LYS A 276 49.48 -90.69 -60.21
N PRO A 277 50.45 -90.57 -59.27
CA PRO A 277 50.66 -91.56 -58.22
C PRO A 277 49.89 -91.26 -56.92
N ILE A 278 49.61 -92.35 -56.19
CA ILE A 278 48.80 -92.52 -54.98
C ILE A 278 49.58 -92.08 -53.71
N ARG A 279 48.89 -91.47 -52.72
CA ARG A 279 49.45 -91.06 -51.41
C ARG A 279 49.79 -92.29 -50.53
N GLY A 280 51.01 -92.35 -50.00
CA GLY A 280 51.42 -93.26 -48.93
C GLY A 280 51.29 -92.64 -47.52
N PRO A 281 51.27 -93.46 -46.44
CA PRO A 281 51.13 -93.01 -45.06
C PRO A 281 52.42 -92.41 -44.48
N GLU A 282 52.28 -91.32 -43.73
CA GLU A 282 53.35 -90.58 -43.05
C GLU A 282 53.65 -91.21 -41.67
N LYS A 283 54.93 -91.40 -41.35
CA LYS A 283 55.41 -92.02 -40.11
C LYS A 283 55.40 -90.97 -38.98
N VAL A 284 54.56 -91.17 -37.96
CA VAL A 284 54.50 -90.31 -36.76
C VAL A 284 55.62 -90.72 -35.79
N GLU A 285 56.46 -89.77 -35.37
CA GLU A 285 57.47 -89.99 -34.32
C GLU A 285 56.84 -89.90 -32.92
N GLU A 286 57.21 -90.80 -32.01
CA GLU A 286 56.75 -90.80 -30.61
C GLU A 286 57.42 -89.68 -29.79
N PRO A 287 56.70 -89.00 -28.87
CA PRO A 287 57.29 -87.94 -28.05
C PRO A 287 58.19 -88.50 -26.92
N ILE A 288 59.27 -87.77 -26.63
CA ILE A 288 60.30 -88.07 -25.60
C ILE A 288 59.66 -88.23 -24.21
N PRO A 289 60.06 -89.23 -23.39
CA PRO A 289 59.55 -89.41 -22.04
C PRO A 289 59.99 -88.28 -21.10
N LYS A 290 59.04 -87.73 -20.35
CA LYS A 290 59.26 -86.70 -19.32
C LYS A 290 60.00 -87.29 -18.10
N PRO A 291 60.79 -86.50 -17.36
CA PRO A 291 61.41 -86.95 -16.12
C PRO A 291 60.34 -87.31 -15.07
N PRO A 292 60.62 -88.26 -14.15
CA PRO A 292 59.67 -88.68 -13.13
C PRO A 292 59.34 -87.51 -12.18
N THR A 293 58.06 -87.14 -12.15
CA THR A 293 57.53 -86.10 -11.27
C THR A 293 57.59 -86.57 -9.81
N LEU A 294 57.94 -85.65 -8.91
CA LEU A 294 57.78 -85.78 -7.46
C LEU A 294 56.35 -86.26 -7.13
N ILE A 295 56.24 -87.40 -6.45
CA ILE A 295 54.97 -87.90 -5.91
C ILE A 295 54.65 -87.03 -4.69
N LEU A 296 53.69 -86.11 -4.84
CA LEU A 296 53.01 -85.51 -3.70
C LEU A 296 52.06 -86.57 -3.12
N GLU A 297 51.95 -86.62 -1.78
CA GLU A 297 50.99 -87.47 -1.08
C GLU A 297 49.59 -87.23 -1.66
N LYS A 298 48.96 -88.32 -2.11
CA LYS A 298 47.57 -88.28 -2.56
C LYS A 298 46.72 -87.93 -1.33
N PRO A 299 45.91 -86.86 -1.37
CA PRO A 299 44.96 -86.58 -0.30
C PRO A 299 43.98 -87.75 -0.16
N SER A 300 43.32 -87.83 0.98
CA SER A 300 42.37 -88.91 1.26
C SER A 300 41.22 -88.91 0.25
N ILE A 301 40.61 -90.07 -0.02
CA ILE A 301 39.51 -90.22 -1.00
C ILE A 301 38.34 -89.26 -0.66
N GLU A 302 38.13 -88.98 0.63
CA GLU A 302 37.11 -88.04 1.11
C GLU A 302 37.43 -86.58 0.73
N GLU A 303 38.70 -86.18 0.78
CA GLU A 303 39.14 -84.85 0.32
C GLU A 303 38.99 -84.72 -1.20
N GLU A 304 39.28 -85.76 -1.98
CA GLU A 304 39.05 -85.76 -3.43
C GLU A 304 37.56 -85.62 -3.79
N GLU A 305 36.67 -86.31 -3.09
CA GLU A 305 35.22 -86.21 -3.29
C GLU A 305 34.69 -84.81 -2.93
N THR A 306 35.18 -84.22 -1.84
CA THR A 306 34.82 -82.86 -1.45
C THR A 306 35.35 -81.81 -2.44
N GLU A 307 36.59 -81.96 -2.92
CA GLU A 307 37.14 -81.10 -3.97
C GLU A 307 36.36 -81.22 -5.29
N LEU A 308 35.99 -82.44 -5.69
CA LEU A 308 35.16 -82.67 -6.89
C LEU A 308 33.77 -82.04 -6.74
N ALA A 309 33.14 -82.15 -5.57
CA ALA A 309 31.86 -81.50 -5.28
C ALA A 309 31.98 -79.96 -5.32
N VAL A 310 33.06 -79.40 -4.77
CA VAL A 310 33.37 -77.95 -4.83
C VAL A 310 33.60 -77.50 -6.27
N ILE A 311 34.34 -78.26 -7.08
CA ILE A 311 34.56 -77.97 -8.50
C ILE A 311 33.22 -78.00 -9.27
N CYS A 312 32.34 -78.96 -8.99
CA CYS A 312 31.01 -79.02 -9.58
C CYS A 312 30.16 -77.80 -9.21
N LEU A 313 30.15 -77.38 -7.94
CA LEU A 313 29.46 -76.16 -7.50
C LEU A 313 30.04 -74.91 -8.16
N GLN A 314 31.38 -74.80 -8.27
CA GLN A 314 32.02 -73.69 -8.98
C GLN A 314 31.64 -73.65 -10.45
N LYS A 315 31.55 -74.80 -11.14
CA LYS A 315 31.11 -74.87 -12.54
C LYS A 315 29.65 -74.41 -12.70
N LEU A 316 28.76 -74.82 -11.79
CA LEU A 316 27.36 -74.39 -11.80
C LEU A 316 27.20 -72.89 -11.56
N LEU A 317 27.92 -72.33 -10.58
CA LEU A 317 27.89 -70.90 -10.28
C LEU A 317 28.46 -70.07 -11.44
N ARG A 318 29.56 -70.51 -12.06
CA ARG A 318 30.10 -69.87 -13.27
C ARG A 318 29.12 -69.93 -14.44
N GLY A 319 28.50 -71.08 -14.68
CA GLY A 319 27.47 -71.25 -15.71
C GLY A 319 26.26 -70.32 -15.49
N ARG A 320 25.75 -70.23 -14.26
CA ARG A 320 24.62 -69.36 -13.91
C ARG A 320 24.97 -67.88 -14.03
N ALA A 321 26.19 -67.49 -13.64
CA ALA A 321 26.68 -66.12 -13.80
C ALA A 321 26.73 -65.72 -15.28
N ILE A 322 27.24 -66.60 -16.16
CA ILE A 322 27.27 -66.35 -17.61
C ILE A 322 25.85 -66.23 -18.18
N GLN A 323 24.92 -67.10 -17.75
CA GLN A 323 23.51 -67.01 -18.16
C GLN A 323 22.87 -65.68 -17.73
N ASN A 324 23.07 -65.25 -16.48
CA ASN A 324 22.55 -63.97 -15.98
C ASN A 324 23.12 -62.79 -16.76
N MET A 325 24.44 -62.78 -17.01
CA MET A 325 25.10 -61.78 -17.86
C MET A 325 24.49 -61.75 -19.27
N MET A 326 24.15 -62.91 -19.82
CA MET A 326 23.50 -63.00 -21.12
C MET A 326 22.06 -62.47 -21.09
N PHE A 327 21.27 -62.77 -20.05
CA PHE A 327 19.91 -62.24 -19.86
C PHE A 327 19.90 -60.73 -19.69
N GLU A 328 20.84 -60.17 -18.92
CA GLU A 328 20.99 -58.72 -18.79
C GLU A 328 21.41 -58.08 -20.11
N GLY A 329 22.35 -58.70 -20.84
CA GLY A 329 22.75 -58.28 -22.17
C GLY A 329 21.58 -58.26 -23.15
N LYS A 330 20.74 -59.30 -23.11
CA LYS A 330 19.50 -59.39 -23.90
C LYS A 330 18.54 -58.25 -23.52
N LYS A 331 18.24 -58.07 -22.22
CA LYS A 331 17.34 -57.00 -21.71
C LYS A 331 17.78 -55.61 -22.16
N LYS A 332 19.07 -55.30 -22.04
CA LYS A 332 19.64 -54.01 -22.46
C LYS A 332 19.56 -53.75 -23.96
N ARG A 333 19.47 -54.82 -24.77
CA ARG A 333 19.40 -54.75 -26.23
C ARG A 333 18.01 -55.12 -26.75
N MET A 334 16.96 -55.12 -25.91
CA MET A 334 15.62 -55.51 -26.36
C MET A 334 15.06 -54.57 -27.40
N ASP A 335 15.26 -53.27 -27.22
CA ASP A 335 14.77 -52.25 -28.16
C ASP A 335 15.45 -52.45 -29.53
N LEU A 336 16.78 -52.61 -29.56
CA LEU A 336 17.53 -52.92 -30.79
C LEU A 336 17.11 -54.26 -31.42
N ILE A 337 16.84 -55.28 -30.61
CA ILE A 337 16.36 -56.58 -31.12
C ILE A 337 14.95 -56.45 -31.69
N GLN A 338 14.09 -55.62 -31.09
CA GLN A 338 12.77 -55.32 -31.64
C GLN A 338 12.89 -54.53 -32.94
N GLU A 339 13.72 -53.49 -32.99
CA GLU A 339 14.05 -52.73 -34.21
C GLU A 339 14.53 -53.66 -35.32
N LEU A 340 15.53 -54.51 -35.06
CA LEU A 340 16.04 -55.46 -36.05
C LEU A 340 14.97 -56.47 -36.48
N ARG A 341 14.11 -56.93 -35.57
CA ARG A 341 12.99 -57.83 -35.91
C ARG A 341 11.91 -57.14 -36.73
N THR A 342 11.62 -55.86 -36.47
CA THR A 342 10.68 -55.06 -37.27
C THR A 342 11.22 -54.87 -38.70
N THR A 343 12.52 -54.68 -38.86
CA THR A 343 13.15 -54.58 -40.20
C THR A 343 13.20 -55.91 -40.95
N HIS A 344 13.10 -57.05 -40.25
CA HIS A 344 13.20 -58.40 -40.83
C HIS A 344 11.84 -59.11 -41.01
N ALA A 345 10.72 -58.44 -40.74
CA ALA A 345 9.38 -59.02 -40.87
C ALA A 345 8.96 -59.14 -42.34
N LEU A 346 9.39 -60.21 -43.01
CA LEU A 346 9.04 -60.53 -44.40
C LEU A 346 7.64 -61.17 -44.56
N GLN A 347 6.99 -61.56 -43.46
CA GLN A 347 5.71 -62.28 -43.45
C GLN A 347 4.53 -61.31 -43.24
N GLU A 348 3.44 -61.47 -44.00
CA GLU A 348 2.30 -60.54 -44.03
C GLU A 348 1.64 -60.34 -42.64
N ASP A 349 1.51 -61.40 -41.85
CA ASP A 349 0.97 -61.34 -40.48
C ASP A 349 1.82 -60.46 -39.54
N GLY A 350 3.15 -60.47 -39.72
CA GLY A 350 4.06 -59.63 -38.95
C GLY A 350 3.91 -58.15 -39.29
N GLN A 351 3.66 -57.82 -40.56
CA GLN A 351 3.41 -56.46 -41.00
C GLN A 351 2.08 -55.90 -40.49
N LEU A 352 1.05 -56.75 -40.36
CA LEU A 352 -0.24 -56.35 -39.80
C LEU A 352 -0.14 -56.01 -38.30
N LEU A 353 0.63 -56.81 -37.54
CA LEU A 353 0.87 -56.51 -36.12
C LEU A 353 1.65 -55.21 -35.93
N LEU A 354 2.68 -54.97 -36.76
CA LEU A 354 3.43 -53.71 -36.72
C LEU A 354 2.55 -52.50 -37.04
N LYS A 355 1.70 -52.59 -38.08
CA LYS A 355 0.73 -51.52 -38.40
C LYS A 355 -0.27 -51.28 -37.26
N ALA A 356 -0.71 -52.33 -36.57
CA ALA A 356 -1.59 -52.20 -35.42
C ALA A 356 -0.88 -51.56 -34.21
N GLU A 357 0.39 -51.86 -33.99
CA GLU A 357 1.22 -51.23 -32.95
C GLU A 357 1.50 -49.76 -33.28
N GLU A 358 1.83 -49.43 -34.52
CA GLU A 358 1.99 -48.05 -35.01
C GLU A 358 0.71 -47.24 -34.80
N GLN A 359 -0.45 -47.78 -35.16
CA GLN A 359 -1.74 -47.12 -34.93
C GLN A 359 -2.02 -46.89 -33.44
N ARG A 360 -1.67 -47.84 -32.57
CA ARG A 360 -1.78 -47.67 -31.12
C ARG A 360 -0.86 -46.57 -30.60
N ILE A 361 0.38 -46.53 -31.07
CA ILE A 361 1.35 -45.50 -30.69
C ILE A 361 0.87 -44.12 -31.13
N LEU A 362 0.40 -43.99 -32.37
CA LEU A 362 -0.15 -42.74 -32.90
C LEU A 362 -1.41 -42.29 -32.12
N ALA A 363 -2.30 -43.22 -31.78
CA ALA A 363 -3.47 -42.91 -30.95
C ALA A 363 -3.07 -42.42 -29.54
N LEU A 364 -2.06 -43.03 -28.92
CA LEU A 364 -1.53 -42.59 -27.63
C LEU A 364 -0.85 -41.22 -27.72
N GLN A 365 -0.12 -40.94 -28.80
CA GLN A 365 0.48 -39.62 -29.04
C GLN A 365 -0.59 -38.55 -29.20
N GLN A 366 -1.62 -38.79 -30.02
CA GLN A 366 -2.74 -37.86 -30.18
C GLN A 366 -3.49 -37.61 -28.86
N GLN A 367 -3.70 -38.66 -28.06
CA GLN A 367 -4.28 -38.51 -26.73
C GLN A 367 -3.41 -37.64 -25.83
N HIS A 368 -2.11 -37.88 -25.81
CA HIS A 368 -1.16 -37.08 -25.02
C HIS A 368 -1.14 -35.62 -25.46
N GLU A 369 -1.09 -35.34 -26.77
CA GLU A 369 -1.17 -33.98 -27.31
C GLU A 369 -2.49 -33.29 -26.93
N SER A 370 -3.62 -34.00 -27.00
CA SER A 370 -4.92 -33.45 -26.59
C SER A 370 -4.96 -33.12 -25.10
N GLN A 371 -4.32 -33.93 -24.25
CA GLN A 371 -4.21 -33.67 -22.82
C GLN A 371 -3.29 -32.48 -22.55
N MET A 372 -2.16 -32.38 -23.24
CA MET A 372 -1.24 -31.24 -23.10
C MET A 372 -1.88 -29.93 -23.56
N HIS A 373 -2.65 -29.95 -24.65
CA HIS A 373 -3.43 -28.77 -25.08
C HIS A 373 -4.47 -28.35 -24.05
N LYS A 374 -5.20 -29.31 -23.46
CA LYS A 374 -6.16 -29.02 -22.38
C LYS A 374 -5.47 -28.44 -21.14
N LEU A 375 -4.32 -29.01 -20.74
CA LEU A 375 -3.54 -28.48 -19.62
C LEU A 375 -3.06 -27.06 -19.91
N SER A 376 -2.53 -26.79 -21.11
CA SER A 376 -2.11 -25.45 -21.50
C SER A 376 -3.27 -24.45 -21.54
N SER A 377 -4.47 -24.85 -21.98
CA SER A 377 -5.64 -23.96 -21.90
C SER A 377 -6.05 -23.69 -20.45
N MET A 378 -6.05 -24.73 -19.59
CA MET A 378 -6.38 -24.56 -18.18
C MET A 378 -5.37 -23.66 -17.45
N GLU A 379 -4.07 -23.80 -17.76
CA GLU A 379 -3.03 -22.93 -17.22
C GLU A 379 -3.22 -21.47 -17.66
N LYS A 380 -3.59 -21.22 -18.92
CA LYS A 380 -3.91 -19.87 -19.40
C LYS A 380 -5.11 -19.29 -18.65
N ASP A 381 -6.19 -20.05 -18.52
CA ASP A 381 -7.38 -19.60 -17.81
C ASP A 381 -7.07 -19.30 -16.33
N LEU A 382 -6.33 -20.17 -15.65
CA LEU A 382 -5.87 -19.94 -14.28
C LEU A 382 -5.01 -18.68 -14.18
N ALA A 383 -4.05 -18.48 -15.07
CA ALA A 383 -3.21 -17.29 -15.09
C ALA A 383 -4.04 -16.00 -15.30
N THR A 384 -5.11 -16.04 -16.10
CA THR A 384 -6.01 -14.88 -16.26
C THR A 384 -6.79 -14.57 -14.99
N VAL A 385 -7.28 -15.59 -14.28
CA VAL A 385 -8.01 -15.41 -13.01
C VAL A 385 -7.07 -14.90 -11.91
N GLU A 386 -5.89 -15.49 -11.79
CA GLU A 386 -4.84 -15.04 -10.88
C GLU A 386 -4.41 -13.60 -11.19
N GLY A 387 -4.16 -13.28 -12.46
CA GLY A 387 -3.84 -11.93 -12.89
C GLY A 387 -4.93 -10.92 -12.54
N ARG A 388 -6.21 -11.27 -12.78
CA ARG A 388 -7.35 -10.40 -12.44
C ARG A 388 -7.49 -10.17 -10.94
N THR A 389 -7.34 -11.22 -10.14
CA THR A 389 -7.44 -11.11 -8.67
C THR A 389 -6.28 -10.27 -8.11
N LEU A 390 -5.06 -10.48 -8.57
CA LEU A 390 -3.90 -9.66 -8.20
C LEU A 390 -4.08 -8.20 -8.62
N ALA A 391 -4.56 -7.94 -9.84
CA ALA A 391 -4.83 -6.58 -10.31
C ALA A 391 -5.88 -5.87 -9.44
N ASN A 392 -6.97 -6.54 -9.09
CA ASN A 392 -8.01 -5.99 -8.22
C ASN A 392 -7.48 -5.69 -6.81
N ILE A 393 -6.67 -6.60 -6.24
CA ILE A 393 -6.07 -6.40 -4.91
C ILE A 393 -5.10 -5.21 -4.93
N LEU A 394 -4.25 -5.11 -5.95
CA LEU A 394 -3.32 -4.00 -6.10
C LEU A 394 -4.04 -2.67 -6.31
N ASP A 395 -5.09 -2.64 -7.13
CA ASP A 395 -5.93 -1.45 -7.32
C ASP A 395 -6.60 -1.02 -6.01
N PHE A 396 -7.19 -1.97 -5.26
CA PHE A 396 -7.75 -1.70 -3.93
C PHE A 396 -6.71 -1.13 -2.96
N LEU A 397 -5.54 -1.76 -2.84
CA LEU A 397 -4.45 -1.29 -1.98
C LEU A 397 -3.94 0.10 -2.40
N SER A 398 -3.89 0.38 -3.70
CA SER A 398 -3.50 1.69 -4.21
C SER A 398 -4.50 2.79 -3.82
N LYS A 399 -5.81 2.49 -3.91
CA LYS A 399 -6.89 3.39 -3.51
C LYS A 399 -6.89 3.64 -2.01
N GLU A 400 -6.71 2.61 -1.20
CA GLU A 400 -6.61 2.74 0.26
C GLU A 400 -5.37 3.52 0.69
N LEU A 401 -4.23 3.35 -0.01
CA LEU A 401 -3.04 4.16 0.24
C LEU A 401 -3.32 5.65 -0.04
N VAL A 402 -3.93 5.97 -1.18
CA VAL A 402 -4.32 7.36 -1.51
C VAL A 402 -5.30 7.91 -0.48
N ARG A 403 -6.30 7.12 -0.09
CA ARG A 403 -7.28 7.49 0.94
C ARG A 403 -6.58 7.83 2.27
N LEU A 404 -5.67 6.98 2.74
CA LEU A 404 -4.90 7.23 3.97
C LEU A 404 -4.03 8.50 3.88
N GLN A 405 -3.45 8.79 2.72
CA GLN A 405 -2.73 10.04 2.51
C GLN A 405 -3.66 11.25 2.58
N GLN A 406 -4.87 11.16 2.01
CA GLN A 406 -5.86 12.24 2.09
C GLN A 406 -6.39 12.42 3.50
N GLU A 407 -6.68 11.34 4.23
CA GLU A 407 -7.09 11.41 5.63
C GLU A 407 -6.04 12.10 6.50
N ARG A 408 -4.74 11.83 6.28
CA ARG A 408 -3.65 12.53 6.97
C ARG A 408 -3.60 14.02 6.61
N LYS A 409 -3.79 14.39 5.34
CA LYS A 409 -3.84 15.79 4.90
C LYS A 409 -5.03 16.53 5.52
N ILE A 410 -6.22 15.92 5.51
CA ILE A 410 -7.43 16.48 6.12
C ILE A 410 -7.21 16.65 7.62
N HIS A 411 -6.65 15.65 8.30
CA HIS A 411 -6.34 15.76 9.73
C HIS A 411 -5.38 16.92 10.02
N ALA A 412 -4.32 17.11 9.22
CA ALA A 412 -3.43 18.25 9.36
C ALA A 412 -4.15 19.60 9.15
N LEU A 413 -5.04 19.68 8.15
CA LEU A 413 -5.87 20.88 7.91
C LEU A 413 -6.82 21.16 9.09
N VAL A 414 -7.44 20.12 9.65
CA VAL A 414 -8.30 20.24 10.84
C VAL A 414 -7.50 20.75 12.04
N MET A 415 -6.30 20.22 12.28
CA MET A 415 -5.43 20.69 13.37
C MET A 415 -5.01 22.16 13.19
N LEU A 416 -4.74 22.59 11.96
CA LEU A 416 -4.45 24.00 11.65
C LEU A 416 -5.69 24.88 11.85
N ALA A 417 -6.86 24.43 11.40
CA ALA A 417 -8.12 25.14 11.57
C ALA A 417 -8.51 25.26 13.06
N GLU A 418 -8.35 24.20 13.85
CA GLU A 418 -8.54 24.24 15.31
C GLU A 418 -7.59 25.22 15.98
N ARG A 419 -6.31 25.23 15.58
CA ARG A 419 -5.34 26.21 16.09
C ARG A 419 -5.78 27.63 15.77
N GLN A 420 -6.18 27.90 14.52
CA GLN A 420 -6.68 29.22 14.12
C GLN A 420 -7.95 29.62 14.87
N ARG A 421 -8.86 28.67 15.10
CA ARG A 421 -10.07 28.87 15.90
C ARG A 421 -9.70 29.24 17.33
N ARG A 422 -8.82 28.48 17.99
CA ARG A 422 -8.35 28.78 19.37
C ARG A 422 -7.65 30.15 19.46
N MET A 423 -6.84 30.50 18.45
CA MET A 423 -6.22 31.83 18.37
C MET A 423 -7.28 32.95 18.29
N ARG A 424 -8.29 32.79 17.42
CA ARG A 424 -9.40 33.75 17.31
C ARG A 424 -10.23 33.82 18.58
N GLU A 425 -10.56 32.69 19.20
CA GLU A 425 -11.27 32.65 20.48
C GLU A 425 -10.45 33.31 21.61
N ALA A 426 -9.13 33.15 21.61
CA ALA A 426 -8.23 33.83 22.57
C ALA A 426 -8.17 35.35 22.32
N GLU A 427 -8.10 35.78 21.06
CA GLU A 427 -8.14 37.20 20.69
C GLU A 427 -9.49 37.83 21.03
N GLU A 428 -10.60 37.16 20.70
CA GLU A 428 -11.95 37.61 21.03
C GLU A 428 -12.20 37.62 22.54
N SER A 429 -11.77 36.60 23.28
CA SER A 429 -11.88 36.60 24.75
C SER A 429 -11.01 37.68 25.38
N GLY A 430 -9.82 37.97 24.84
CA GLY A 430 -9.01 39.12 25.23
C GLY A 430 -9.73 40.45 24.99
N ARG A 431 -10.34 40.63 23.80
CA ARG A 431 -11.16 41.81 23.50
C ARG A 431 -12.38 41.92 24.41
N ARG A 432 -13.10 40.83 24.65
CA ARG A 432 -14.24 40.78 25.56
C ARG A 432 -13.84 41.14 26.98
N GLN A 433 -12.71 40.65 27.49
CA GLN A 433 -12.22 41.01 28.82
C GLN A 433 -11.85 42.50 28.91
N VAL A 434 -11.30 43.10 27.85
CA VAL A 434 -11.01 44.54 27.81
C VAL A 434 -12.29 45.34 27.73
N GLU A 435 -13.28 44.91 26.93
CA GLU A 435 -14.59 45.55 26.84
C GLU A 435 -15.39 45.41 28.15
N GLU A 436 -15.38 44.26 28.80
CA GLU A 436 -16.01 44.04 30.10
C GLU A 436 -15.35 44.89 31.19
N ARG A 437 -14.01 44.99 31.19
CA ARG A 437 -13.31 45.92 32.10
C ARG A 437 -13.70 47.36 31.83
N ARG A 438 -13.75 47.79 30.57
CA ARG A 438 -14.22 49.13 30.21
C ARG A 438 -15.65 49.38 30.65
N ARG A 439 -16.56 48.41 30.46
CA ARG A 439 -17.93 48.51 30.94
C ARG A 439 -18.01 48.58 32.46
N GLN A 440 -17.19 47.81 33.18
CA GLN A 440 -17.10 47.88 34.64
C GLN A 440 -16.57 49.23 35.09
N GLU A 441 -15.51 49.75 34.45
CA GLU A 441 -14.97 51.09 34.70
C GLU A 441 -16.02 52.17 34.38
N GLU A 442 -16.74 52.07 33.26
CA GLU A 442 -17.84 52.96 32.88
C GLU A 442 -19.02 52.86 33.84
N ASP A 443 -19.38 51.67 34.31
CA ASP A 443 -20.44 51.43 35.29
C ASP A 443 -20.03 51.95 36.68
N GLU A 444 -18.76 51.84 37.07
CA GLU A 444 -18.22 52.42 38.30
C GLU A 444 -18.14 53.94 38.21
N ILE A 445 -17.70 54.50 37.08
CA ILE A 445 -17.75 55.94 36.81
C ILE A 445 -19.20 56.42 36.80
N PHE A 446 -20.13 55.65 36.22
CA PHE A 446 -21.55 55.96 36.22
C PHE A 446 -22.14 55.89 37.63
N LYS A 447 -21.78 54.89 38.44
CA LYS A 447 -22.18 54.83 39.86
C LYS A 447 -21.60 55.99 40.64
N GLN A 448 -20.32 56.32 40.48
CA GLN A 448 -19.70 57.46 41.15
C GLN A 448 -20.32 58.80 40.68
N ALA A 449 -20.61 58.95 39.40
CA ALA A 449 -21.33 60.10 38.86
C ALA A 449 -22.81 60.13 39.27
N SER A 450 -23.43 58.97 39.46
CA SER A 450 -24.81 58.83 39.98
C SER A 450 -24.88 58.91 41.50
N GLU A 451 -23.78 58.76 42.22
CA GLU A 451 -23.70 58.95 43.68
C GLU A 451 -23.31 60.40 44.00
N ALA A 452 -22.25 60.92 43.35
CA ALA A 452 -21.82 62.32 43.46
C ALA A 452 -22.79 63.29 42.77
N GLY A 453 -23.31 62.90 41.60
CA GLY A 453 -24.39 63.58 40.89
C GLY A 453 -25.76 62.96 41.15
N GLY A 454 -25.93 62.01 42.07
CA GLY A 454 -27.26 61.58 42.51
C GLY A 454 -27.92 62.64 43.36
N THR A 455 -27.14 63.27 44.22
CA THR A 455 -27.62 64.41 45.00
C THR A 455 -27.72 65.67 44.16
N VAL A 456 -26.74 65.97 43.31
CA VAL A 456 -26.78 67.19 42.48
C VAL A 456 -27.66 67.00 41.24
N GLY A 457 -27.53 65.91 40.52
CA GLY A 457 -28.22 65.60 39.26
C GLY A 457 -29.65 65.08 39.41
N SER A 458 -30.05 64.39 40.50
CA SER A 458 -31.50 64.22 40.75
C SER A 458 -32.11 65.58 41.05
N LEU A 459 -31.48 66.42 41.89
CA LEU A 459 -31.94 67.79 42.11
C LEU A 459 -31.94 68.62 40.81
N THR A 460 -30.99 68.42 39.88
CA THR A 460 -30.94 69.18 38.61
C THR A 460 -31.96 68.68 37.58
N ILE A 461 -32.19 67.36 37.51
CA ILE A 461 -33.19 66.77 36.61
C ILE A 461 -34.59 67.05 37.16
N ASP A 462 -34.79 66.92 38.47
CA ASP A 462 -36.06 67.24 39.12
C ASP A 462 -36.36 68.73 39.01
N THR A 463 -35.37 69.63 39.20
CA THR A 463 -35.57 71.08 38.97
C THR A 463 -35.82 71.41 37.50
N TYR A 464 -35.16 70.73 36.55
CA TYR A 464 -35.41 70.93 35.12
C TYR A 464 -36.81 70.43 34.70
N LEU A 465 -37.26 69.30 35.25
CA LEU A 465 -38.61 68.77 35.05
C LEU A 465 -39.64 69.67 35.73
N GLU A 466 -39.36 70.18 36.93
CA GLU A 466 -40.19 71.18 37.63
C GLU A 466 -40.31 72.46 36.80
N ASP A 467 -39.23 72.98 36.22
CA ASP A 467 -39.26 74.17 35.35
C ASP A 467 -40.07 73.93 34.06
N ILE A 468 -39.98 72.73 33.45
CA ILE A 468 -40.82 72.39 32.29
C ILE A 468 -42.30 72.30 32.71
N ILE A 469 -42.59 71.70 33.86
CA ILE A 469 -43.96 71.59 34.36
C ILE A 469 -44.51 72.98 34.70
N LEU A 470 -43.73 73.84 35.38
CA LEU A 470 -44.13 75.19 35.72
C LEU A 470 -44.33 76.06 34.48
N SER A 471 -43.44 75.98 33.49
CA SER A 471 -43.56 76.73 32.25
C SER A 471 -44.75 76.26 31.39
N SER A 472 -45.00 74.95 31.31
CA SER A 472 -46.20 74.44 30.61
C SER A 472 -47.49 74.80 31.34
N MET A 473 -47.50 74.75 32.67
CA MET A 473 -48.63 75.18 33.50
C MET A 473 -48.88 76.69 33.35
N GLN A 474 -47.84 77.53 33.33
CA GLN A 474 -47.96 78.96 33.09
C GLN A 474 -48.52 79.26 31.69
N ARG A 475 -48.06 78.55 30.65
CA ARG A 475 -48.59 78.72 29.30
C ARG A 475 -50.06 78.32 29.22
N ALA A 476 -50.45 77.21 29.83
CA ALA A 476 -51.85 76.78 29.89
C ALA A 476 -52.72 77.77 30.67
N ALA A 477 -52.22 78.29 31.80
CA ALA A 477 -52.92 79.31 32.59
C ALA A 477 -53.06 80.63 31.82
N GLU A 478 -52.03 81.07 31.08
CA GLU A 478 -52.10 82.24 30.22
C GLU A 478 -53.09 82.06 29.06
N GLU A 479 -53.14 80.89 28.44
CA GLU A 479 -54.11 80.58 27.39
C GLU A 479 -55.53 80.63 27.94
N GLN A 480 -55.80 79.98 29.08
CA GLN A 480 -57.11 80.05 29.74
C GLN A 480 -57.49 81.48 30.13
N ALA A 481 -56.56 82.26 30.69
CA ALA A 481 -56.80 83.65 31.04
C ALA A 481 -57.09 84.50 29.79
N ARG A 482 -56.40 84.27 28.66
CA ARG A 482 -56.68 84.97 27.40
C ARG A 482 -58.07 84.61 26.87
N GLU A 483 -58.46 83.34 26.92
CA GLU A 483 -59.80 82.91 26.50
C GLU A 483 -60.91 83.51 27.38
N GLU A 484 -60.70 83.59 28.70
CA GLU A 484 -61.65 84.25 29.61
C GLU A 484 -61.74 85.75 29.38
N VAL A 485 -60.61 86.42 29.16
CA VAL A 485 -60.58 87.86 28.83
C VAL A 485 -61.27 88.10 27.49
N GLN A 486 -61.04 87.26 26.48
CA GLN A 486 -61.72 87.37 25.19
C GLN A 486 -63.23 87.14 25.34
N ARG A 487 -63.66 86.12 26.10
CA ARG A 487 -65.09 85.91 26.40
C ARG A 487 -65.71 87.12 27.08
N ARG A 488 -65.09 87.66 28.13
CA ARG A 488 -65.56 88.89 28.79
C ARG A 488 -65.55 90.10 27.86
N ALA A 489 -64.56 90.22 26.99
CA ALA A 489 -64.49 91.31 26.02
C ALA A 489 -65.64 91.22 25.00
N VAL A 490 -65.98 90.01 24.53
CA VAL A 490 -67.15 89.80 23.67
C VAL A 490 -68.43 90.12 24.42
N GLU A 491 -68.61 89.65 25.66
CA GLU A 491 -69.78 89.98 26.49
C GLU A 491 -69.93 91.50 26.70
N ILE A 492 -68.83 92.21 27.00
CA ILE A 492 -68.84 93.67 27.14
C ILE A 492 -69.17 94.34 25.81
N ASN A 493 -68.63 93.83 24.70
CA ASN A 493 -68.89 94.38 23.38
C ASN A 493 -70.34 94.15 22.94
N ASP A 494 -70.93 93.01 23.27
CA ASP A 494 -72.34 92.72 23.02
C ASP A 494 -73.23 93.64 23.85
N ILE A 495 -72.89 93.88 25.13
CA ILE A 495 -73.56 94.89 25.97
C ILE A 495 -73.41 96.29 25.35
N ALA A 496 -72.23 96.64 24.83
CA ALA A 496 -72.00 97.92 24.17
C ALA A 496 -72.83 98.06 22.89
N TYR A 497 -72.90 97.02 22.04
CA TYR A 497 -73.74 97.01 20.84
C TYR A 497 -75.23 97.05 21.18
N GLU A 498 -75.68 96.38 22.25
CA GLU A 498 -77.05 96.49 22.75
C GLU A 498 -77.38 97.92 23.21
N LEU A 499 -76.45 98.56 23.93
CA LEU A 499 -76.56 99.96 24.34
C LEU A 499 -76.57 100.93 23.16
N GLU A 500 -75.72 100.71 22.14
CA GLU A 500 -75.69 101.51 20.91
C GLU A 500 -76.96 101.34 20.07
N SER A 501 -77.48 100.11 19.96
CA SER A 501 -78.67 99.80 19.17
C SER A 501 -79.96 100.40 19.75
N ARG A 502 -80.00 100.63 21.07
CA ARG A 502 -81.16 101.21 21.78
C ARG A 502 -81.09 102.75 21.90
N ARG A 503 -80.08 103.38 21.32
CA ARG A 503 -79.71 104.78 21.63
C ARG A 503 -80.57 105.80 20.91
N THR A 504 -81.04 106.80 21.67
CA THR A 504 -81.62 108.05 21.13
C THR A 504 -80.57 109.17 21.13
N ARG A 505 -80.71 110.16 20.23
CA ARG A 505 -79.75 111.26 20.04
C ARG A 505 -79.43 112.05 21.34
N LEU A 506 -80.40 112.15 22.25
CA LEU A 506 -80.20 112.81 23.55
C LEU A 506 -79.24 112.03 24.45
N GLN A 507 -79.36 110.69 24.51
CA GLN A 507 -78.47 109.83 25.28
C GLN A 507 -77.04 109.79 24.71
N SER A 508 -76.87 110.05 23.41
CA SER A 508 -75.52 110.22 22.85
C SER A 508 -74.82 111.49 23.31
N GLU A 509 -75.57 112.58 23.48
CA GLU A 509 -75.01 113.85 23.96
C GLU A 509 -74.67 113.79 25.46
N GLU A 510 -75.52 113.14 26.27
CA GLU A 510 -75.24 112.91 27.71
C GLU A 510 -73.98 112.06 27.93
N ILE A 511 -73.85 110.93 27.24
CA ILE A 511 -72.66 110.07 27.36
C ILE A 511 -71.39 110.79 26.85
N VAL A 512 -71.49 111.65 25.82
CA VAL A 512 -70.33 112.45 25.39
C VAL A 512 -69.95 113.46 26.47
N ALA A 513 -70.92 114.08 27.15
CA ALA A 513 -70.65 114.96 28.29
C ALA A 513 -70.00 114.19 29.45
N GLU A 514 -70.49 112.98 29.78
CA GLU A 514 -69.89 112.11 30.80
C GLU A 514 -68.47 111.65 30.40
N LEU A 515 -68.24 111.23 29.15
CA LEU A 515 -66.91 110.86 28.66
C LEU A 515 -65.93 112.05 28.71
N VAL A 516 -66.39 113.26 28.40
CA VAL A 516 -65.56 114.46 28.52
C VAL A 516 -65.21 114.74 29.98
N TYR A 517 -66.19 114.66 30.88
CA TYR A 517 -66.01 115.00 32.29
C TYR A 517 -65.21 113.94 33.06
N ASP A 518 -65.48 112.65 32.85
CA ASP A 518 -64.88 111.55 33.62
C ASP A 518 -63.59 110.99 33.01
N PHE A 519 -63.43 111.03 31.68
CA PHE A 519 -62.25 110.48 31.01
C PHE A 519 -61.30 111.54 30.48
N LEU A 520 -61.79 112.49 29.66
CA LEU A 520 -60.88 113.43 28.98
C LEU A 520 -60.27 114.47 29.92
N ILE A 521 -61.05 115.08 30.82
CA ILE A 521 -60.50 116.06 31.77
C ILE A 521 -59.49 115.38 32.73
N PRO A 522 -59.79 114.22 33.34
CA PRO A 522 -58.84 113.55 34.23
C PRO A 522 -57.60 113.00 33.51
N GLU A 523 -57.71 112.48 32.28
CA GLU A 523 -56.53 112.06 31.51
C GLU A 523 -55.68 113.27 31.05
N ALA A 524 -56.29 114.41 30.73
CA ALA A 524 -55.55 115.65 30.51
C ALA A 524 -54.79 116.08 31.78
N ALA A 525 -55.41 115.97 32.96
CA ALA A 525 -54.75 116.26 34.23
C ALA A 525 -53.63 115.25 34.56
N LYS A 526 -53.85 113.94 34.35
CA LYS A 526 -52.84 112.89 34.55
C LYS A 526 -51.69 113.00 33.55
N SER A 527 -51.96 113.32 32.29
CA SER A 527 -50.91 113.54 31.29
C SER A 527 -50.07 114.77 31.63
N ALA A 528 -50.69 115.89 32.04
CA ALA A 528 -49.97 117.05 32.55
C ALA A 528 -49.13 116.72 33.81
N MET A 529 -49.66 115.89 34.71
CA MET A 529 -48.92 115.41 35.90
C MET A 529 -47.73 114.52 35.49
N ARG A 530 -47.93 113.57 34.56
CA ARG A 530 -46.86 112.72 34.00
C ARG A 530 -45.81 113.56 33.29
N GLU A 531 -46.18 114.61 32.58
CA GLU A 531 -45.24 115.54 31.97
C GLU A 531 -44.45 116.34 33.01
N ARG A 532 -45.08 116.82 34.08
CA ARG A 532 -44.36 117.44 35.21
C ARG A 532 -43.37 116.46 35.86
N VAL A 533 -43.77 115.20 36.07
CA VAL A 533 -42.89 114.15 36.59
C VAL A 533 -41.77 113.84 35.60
N ARG A 534 -42.04 113.78 34.30
CA ARG A 534 -40.98 113.62 33.29
C ARG A 534 -40.03 114.81 33.26
N GLN A 535 -40.51 116.03 33.44
CA GLN A 535 -39.66 117.22 33.52
C GLN A 535 -38.80 117.23 34.79
N SER A 536 -39.32 116.79 35.94
CA SER A 536 -38.52 116.62 37.16
C SER A 536 -37.50 115.49 37.01
N GLN A 537 -37.90 114.33 36.48
CA GLN A 537 -37.01 113.22 36.16
C GLN A 537 -35.95 113.62 35.14
N ARG A 538 -36.25 114.45 34.14
CA ARG A 538 -35.25 114.96 33.19
C ARG A 538 -34.13 115.74 33.88
N LYS A 539 -34.42 116.51 34.94
CA LYS A 539 -33.37 117.16 35.74
C LYS A 539 -32.47 116.14 36.42
N HIS A 540 -33.06 115.10 37.02
CA HIS A 540 -32.31 114.02 37.67
C HIS A 540 -31.53 113.14 36.69
N ILE A 541 -32.11 112.84 35.52
CA ILE A 541 -31.47 112.09 34.44
C ILE A 541 -30.33 112.92 33.84
N TYR A 542 -30.51 114.23 33.61
CA TYR A 542 -29.44 115.10 33.14
C TYR A 542 -28.28 115.18 34.14
N ALA A 543 -28.57 115.30 35.44
CA ALA A 543 -27.55 115.23 36.49
C ALA A 543 -26.85 113.86 36.52
N ALA A 544 -27.60 112.75 36.43
CA ALA A 544 -27.02 111.41 36.33
C ALA A 544 -26.16 111.25 35.07
N HIS A 545 -26.58 111.82 33.94
CA HIS A 545 -25.84 111.79 32.69
C HIS A 545 -24.56 112.64 32.75
N GLN A 546 -24.58 113.82 33.41
CA GLN A 546 -23.38 114.60 33.69
C GLN A 546 -22.41 113.87 34.63
N ILE A 547 -22.90 113.12 35.62
CA ILE A 547 -22.05 112.34 36.53
C ILE A 547 -21.44 111.12 35.80
N ILE A 548 -22.22 110.42 34.97
CA ILE A 548 -21.76 109.22 34.25
C ILE A 548 -20.83 109.58 33.08
N HIS A 549 -21.06 110.70 32.38
CA HIS A 549 -20.32 111.08 31.17
C HIS A 549 -19.43 112.32 31.32
N GLY A 550 -19.41 113.00 32.47
CA GLY A 550 -18.53 114.15 32.73
C GLY A 550 -17.06 113.79 32.99
N GLY A 551 -16.73 112.50 33.10
CA GLY A 551 -15.36 111.99 33.20
C GLY A 551 -14.72 111.57 31.86
N THR A 552 -15.39 111.83 30.74
CA THR A 552 -14.90 111.52 29.39
C THR A 552 -14.60 112.78 28.57
N GLU A 553 -13.92 113.75 29.18
CA GLU A 553 -12.95 114.68 28.56
C GLU A 553 -11.80 114.97 29.54
#